data_AF-A0A1V3RQR2-F1
#
_entry.id   AF-A0A1V3RQR2-F1
#
_cell.length_a   1.000
_cell.length_b   1.000
_cell.length_c   1.000
_cell.angle_alpha   90.00
_cell.angle_beta   90.00
_cell.angle_gamma   90.00
#
_symmetry.space_group_name_H-M   'P 1'
#
loop_
_entity.id
_entity.type
_entity.pdbx_description
1 polymer ?
#
loop_
_entity_poly.entity_id
_entity_poly.type
_entity_poly.pdbx_seq_one_letter_code
_entity_poly.pdbx_strand_id
1 'polypeptide(L)'
;MSDLHHIDLASEATVHLDGLRIVLLALLPKDGRPRTVAELSANTGANSASIVDALLDDYMAGALEFDVRADAYRLSTTKARPQGAIA
;
A
#
# COMPACT_ATOMS: atom_id res chain seq x y z
N MET A 1 -35.62 -19.64 15.04
CA MET A 1 -35.07 -18.32 14.71
C MET A 1 -33.73 -18.19 15.43
N SER A 2 -32.64 -18.44 14.73
CA SER A 2 -31.29 -18.14 15.24
C SER A 2 -30.53 -17.53 14.08
N ASP A 3 -30.54 -16.20 14.03
CA ASP A 3 -29.67 -15.40 13.17
C ASP A 3 -28.23 -15.62 13.64
N LEU A 4 -27.54 -16.57 13.01
CA LEU A 4 -26.10 -16.65 13.10
C LEU A 4 -25.55 -15.54 12.21
N HIS A 5 -24.87 -14.59 12.86
CA HIS A 5 -24.10 -13.54 12.23
C HIS A 5 -23.17 -14.13 11.16
N HIS A 6 -23.55 -14.00 9.89
CA HIS A 6 -22.61 -14.05 8.77
C HIS A 6 -21.76 -12.80 8.88
N ILE A 7 -20.70 -12.86 9.68
CA ILE A 7 -19.62 -11.91 9.54
C ILE A 7 -19.03 -12.19 8.16
N ASP A 8 -19.21 -11.22 7.26
CA ASP A 8 -18.72 -11.31 5.90
C ASP A 8 -17.19 -11.29 5.92
N LEU A 9 -16.59 -12.45 5.66
CA LEU A 9 -15.15 -12.65 5.59
C LEU A 9 -14.46 -11.66 4.62
N ALA A 10 -15.19 -11.17 3.60
CA ALA A 10 -14.69 -10.14 2.71
C ALA A 10 -14.52 -8.79 3.43
N SER A 11 -15.46 -8.43 4.31
CA SER A 11 -15.41 -7.19 5.09
C SER A 11 -14.23 -7.17 6.07
N GLU A 12 -13.90 -8.32 6.67
CA GLU A 12 -12.76 -8.42 7.60
C GLU A 12 -11.41 -8.28 6.88
N ALA A 13 -11.28 -8.89 5.70
CA ALA A 13 -10.08 -8.81 4.88
C ALA A 13 -9.80 -7.36 4.43
N THR A 14 -10.83 -6.62 4.00
CA THR A 14 -10.69 -5.20 3.62
C THR A 14 -10.24 -4.33 4.80
N VAL A 15 -10.88 -4.48 5.98
CA VAL A 15 -10.49 -3.73 7.18
C VAL A 15 -9.05 -4.02 7.60
N HIS A 16 -8.60 -5.28 7.44
CA HIS A 16 -7.23 -5.66 7.74
C HIS A 16 -6.20 -5.00 6.80
N LEU A 17 -6.50 -4.96 5.50
CA LEU A 17 -5.64 -4.31 4.51
C LEU A 17 -5.58 -2.79 4.68
N ASP A 18 -6.70 -2.15 5.03
CA ASP A 18 -6.74 -0.71 5.32
C ASP A 18 -5.85 -0.34 6.51
N GLY A 19 -5.91 -1.14 7.58
CA GLY A 19 -5.05 -0.98 8.74
C GLY A 19 -3.56 -1.15 8.39
N LEU A 20 -3.23 -2.18 7.61
CA LEU A 20 -1.86 -2.43 7.14
C LEU A 20 -1.35 -1.28 6.26
N ARG A 21 -2.17 -0.78 5.33
CA ARG A 21 -1.86 0.36 4.48
C ARG A 21 -1.45 1.60 5.29
N ILE A 22 -2.22 1.94 6.32
CA ILE A 22 -1.90 3.10 7.19
C ILE A 22 -0.51 2.97 7.80
N VAL A 23 -0.18 1.78 8.33
CA VAL A 23 1.13 1.51 8.93
C VAL A 23 2.24 1.59 7.88
N LEU A 24 2.05 0.98 6.72
CA LEU A 24 3.03 0.98 5.63
C LEU A 24 3.33 2.41 5.13
N LEU A 25 2.31 3.24 4.94
CA LEU A 25 2.49 4.64 4.53
C LEU A 25 3.23 5.48 5.59
N ALA A 26 3.10 5.14 6.87
CA ALA A 26 3.85 5.78 7.95
C ALA A 26 5.33 5.36 7.98
N LEU A 27 5.64 4.15 7.51
CA LEU A 27 7.01 3.63 7.42
C LEU A 27 7.78 4.18 6.20
N LEU A 28 7.10 4.77 5.21
CA LEU A 28 7.74 5.37 4.06
C LEU A 28 8.29 6.78 4.38
N PRO A 29 9.61 7.01 4.23
CA PRO A 29 10.24 8.29 4.50
C PRO A 29 9.69 9.44 3.65
N LYS A 30 9.49 10.61 4.28
CA LYS A 30 9.00 11.85 3.60
C LYS A 30 10.02 12.47 2.64
N ASP A 31 11.29 12.12 2.78
CA ASP A 31 12.37 12.53 1.87
C ASP A 31 12.38 11.74 0.54
N GLY A 32 11.45 10.78 0.38
CA GLY A 32 11.33 9.95 -0.83
C GLY A 32 12.35 8.83 -0.91
N ARG A 33 13.07 8.52 0.18
CA ARG A 33 13.97 7.37 0.21
C ARG A 33 13.16 6.06 0.07
N PRO A 34 13.53 5.16 -0.86
CA PRO A 34 12.80 3.90 -1.05
C PRO A 34 12.99 2.94 0.13
N ARG A 35 11.96 2.14 0.37
CA ARG A 35 11.94 1.02 1.33
C ARG A 35 11.57 -0.25 0.58
N THR A 36 12.36 -1.30 0.75
CA THR A 36 12.11 -2.57 0.05
C THR A 36 10.88 -3.27 0.63
N VAL A 37 10.22 -4.11 -0.16
CA VAL A 37 9.11 -4.94 0.33
C VAL A 37 9.58 -5.82 1.49
N ALA A 38 10.81 -6.35 1.42
CA ALA A 38 11.40 -7.12 2.52
C ALA A 38 11.55 -6.31 3.82
N GLU A 39 11.99 -5.05 3.75
CA GLU A 39 12.08 -4.16 4.91
C GLU A 39 10.68 -3.89 5.50
N LEU A 40 9.70 -3.63 4.65
CA LEU A 40 8.32 -3.39 5.07
C LEU A 40 7.69 -4.65 5.71
N SER A 41 7.95 -5.84 5.16
CA SER A 41 7.56 -7.13 5.75
C SER A 41 8.16 -7.34 7.13
N ALA A 42 9.46 -7.06 7.28
CA ALA A 42 10.14 -7.20 8.57
C ALA A 42 9.57 -6.24 9.64
N ASN A 43 9.13 -5.05 9.27
CA ASN A 43 8.58 -4.07 10.21
C ASN A 43 7.11 -4.34 10.59
N THR A 44 6.34 -4.98 9.71
CA THR A 44 4.90 -5.19 9.91
C THR A 44 4.54 -6.62 10.28
N GLY A 45 5.43 -7.58 10.02
CA GLY A 45 5.14 -9.02 10.10
C GLY A 45 4.24 -9.52 8.97
N ALA A 46 3.81 -8.65 8.05
CA ALA A 46 3.03 -9.01 6.89
C ALA A 46 3.90 -9.73 5.84
N ASN A 47 3.28 -10.62 5.07
CA ASN A 47 3.93 -11.21 3.90
C ASN A 47 3.96 -10.21 2.73
N SER A 48 4.83 -10.45 1.76
CA SER A 48 5.03 -9.55 0.62
C SER A 48 3.77 -9.32 -0.22
N ALA A 49 2.91 -10.35 -0.39
CA ALA A 49 1.67 -10.19 -1.17
C ALA A 49 0.72 -9.22 -0.48
N SER A 50 0.53 -9.34 0.84
CA SER A 50 -0.31 -8.42 1.61
C SER A 50 0.22 -6.97 1.60
N ILE A 51 1.53 -6.76 1.49
CA ILE A 51 2.11 -5.43 1.33
C ILE A 51 1.78 -4.83 -0.02
N VAL A 52 1.97 -5.61 -1.09
CA VAL A 52 1.65 -5.17 -2.45
C VAL A 52 0.16 -4.86 -2.56
N ASP A 53 -0.71 -5.74 -2.07
CA ASP A 53 -2.16 -5.54 -2.09
C ASP A 53 -2.58 -4.28 -1.30
N ALA A 54 -2.00 -4.07 -0.12
CA ALA A 54 -2.31 -2.90 0.71
C ALA A 54 -1.83 -1.56 0.13
N LEU A 55 -0.79 -1.56 -0.73
CA LEU A 55 -0.23 -0.35 -1.34
C LEU A 55 -0.64 -0.14 -2.80
N LEU A 56 -1.34 -1.11 -3.40
CA LEU A 56 -1.68 -1.10 -4.82
C LEU A 56 -2.50 0.14 -5.20
N ASP A 57 -3.49 0.49 -4.40
CA ASP A 57 -4.36 1.63 -4.68
C ASP A 57 -3.59 2.97 -4.63
N ASP A 58 -2.67 3.13 -3.68
CA ASP A 58 -1.84 4.35 -3.60
C ASP A 58 -0.86 4.45 -4.77
N TYR A 59 -0.32 3.32 -5.22
CA TYR A 59 0.51 3.26 -6.42
C TYR A 59 -0.31 3.63 -7.67
N MET A 60 -1.50 3.04 -7.84
CA MET A 60 -2.39 3.34 -8.97
C MET A 60 -2.89 4.80 -8.95
N ALA A 61 -3.07 5.38 -7.77
CA ALA A 61 -3.40 6.80 -7.59
C ALA A 61 -2.20 7.73 -7.82
N GLY A 62 -0.99 7.20 -8.01
CA GLY A 62 0.25 7.97 -8.20
C GLY A 62 0.81 8.61 -6.93
N ALA A 63 0.32 8.22 -5.75
CA ALA A 63 0.87 8.66 -4.47
C ALA A 63 2.20 7.95 -4.15
N LEU A 64 2.40 6.74 -4.69
CA LEU A 64 3.61 5.95 -4.55
C LEU A 64 4.29 5.71 -5.90
N GLU A 65 5.60 5.52 -5.84
CA GLU A 65 6.41 5.00 -6.93
C GLU A 65 7.01 3.65 -6.50
N PHE A 66 7.12 2.73 -7.45
CA PHE A 66 7.70 1.41 -7.24
C PHE A 66 8.93 1.21 -8.13
N ASP A 67 10.07 0.92 -7.52
CA ASP A 67 11.30 0.53 -8.22
C ASP A 67 11.35 -0.99 -8.36
N VAL A 68 11.12 -1.48 -9.58
CA VAL A 68 11.10 -2.91 -9.92
C VAL A 68 12.45 -3.59 -9.70
N ARG A 69 13.58 -2.88 -9.85
CA ARG A 69 14.91 -3.48 -9.69
C ARG A 69 15.26 -3.67 -8.22
N ALA A 70 14.84 -2.73 -7.38
CA ALA A 70 15.10 -2.75 -5.94
C ALA A 70 13.98 -3.42 -5.13
N ASP A 71 12.86 -3.77 -5.78
CA ASP A 71 11.63 -4.26 -5.14
C ASP A 71 11.21 -3.33 -3.99
N ALA A 72 11.07 -2.04 -4.30
CA ALA A 72 10.97 -1.00 -3.27
C ALA A 72 9.93 0.08 -3.60
N TYR A 73 9.20 0.49 -2.56
CA TYR A 73 8.24 1.60 -2.63
C TYR A 73 8.87 2.88 -2.08
N ARG A 74 8.47 4.02 -2.65
CA ARG A 74 8.70 5.36 -2.09
C ARG A 74 7.48 6.25 -2.29
N LEU A 75 7.37 7.30 -1.49
CA LEU A 75 6.40 8.36 -1.73
C LEU A 75 6.76 9.08 -3.04
N SER A 76 5.79 9.33 -3.91
CA SER A 76 6.04 10.15 -5.10
C SER A 76 6.33 11.59 -4.66
N THR A 77 7.41 12.16 -5.20
CA THR A 77 7.78 13.57 -4.98
C THR A 77 7.22 14.49 -6.07
N THR A 78 6.58 13.91 -7.07
CA THR A 78 5.95 14.64 -8.16
C THR A 78 4.61 15.19 -7.66
N LYS A 79 4.44 16.51 -7.61
CA LYS A 79 3.08 17.09 -7.56
C LYS A 79 2.32 16.46 -8.73
N ALA A 80 1.25 15.71 -8.46
CA ALA A 80 0.46 15.00 -9.45
C ALA A 80 0.41 15.77 -10.77
N ARG A 81 1.19 15.35 -11.76
CA ARG A 81 1.11 15.92 -13.10
C ARG A 81 -0.29 15.54 -13.60
N PRO A 82 -1.12 16.48 -14.08
CA PRO A 82 -2.39 16.11 -14.67
C PRO A 82 -2.11 15.11 -15.79
N GLN A 83 -2.64 13.89 -15.65
CA GLN A 83 -2.66 12.91 -16.73
C GLN A 83 -3.53 13.51 -17.83
N GLY A 84 -2.92 14.25 -18.77
CA GLY A 84 -3.66 14.96 -19.80
C GLY A 84 -3.00 16.17 -20.47
N ALA A 85 -1.72 16.48 -20.23
CA ALA A 85 -1.02 17.46 -21.09
C ALA A 85 -0.54 16.77 -22.37
N ILE A 86 -1.46 16.51 -23.29
CA ILE A 86 -1.15 16.20 -24.68
C ILE A 86 -1.00 17.57 -25.38
N ALA A 87 0.21 17.86 -25.88
CA ALA A 87 0.53 19.08 -26.61
C ALA A 87 -0.13 19.12 -27.99
#